data_AF-A0A520LMS9-F1
#
_entry.id   AF-A0A520LMS9-F1
#
_cell.length_a   1.000
_cell.length_b   1.000
_cell.length_c   1.000
_cell.angle_alpha   90.00
_cell.angle_beta   90.00
_cell.angle_gamma   90.00
#
_symmetry.space_group_name_H-M   'P 1'
#
loop_
_entity.id
_entity.type
_entity.pdbx_description
1 polymer ?
#
loop_
_entity_poly.entity_id
_entity_poly.type
_entity_poly.pdbx_seq_one_letter_code
_entity_poly.pdbx_strand_id
1 'polypeptide(L)'
;MESEQLSDTQIKLTTVPNSDAVNGEWIRSWDDSGITDIYLSMTYQSGLDGSKYPDAHDNPDNYSHNELEKSEWSKIFIHELGHLLGLEHPWDKDDGDWAVDGPNDMTEYTIMGYESRDASGKVMDWFQDVDQRALRQIWDASTSTPEPEGGIIESVRGKGKLKGTKVADAFTFDSFEAFTKKNADKIIGFNASHGDTIAVSADAFPGLEDVSSISFASTKRRKKLKQLSKDDYDFVYFERKGRLYFDGNGAEKNWGNSSEGGLVAILKGKPELTVEDITLLA
;
A
#
# COMPACT_ATOMS: atom_id res chain seq x y z
N MET A 1 -11.56 25.59 8.03
CA MET A 1 -10.14 26.00 7.97
C MET A 1 -9.52 25.49 9.24
N GLU A 2 -9.04 24.25 9.19
CA GLU A 2 -8.21 23.70 10.25
C GLU A 2 -6.85 24.37 10.12
N SER A 3 -6.42 25.06 11.17
CA SER A 3 -5.06 25.55 11.27
C SER A 3 -4.19 24.35 11.63
N GLU A 4 -3.40 23.86 10.68
CA GLU A 4 -2.18 23.13 11.02
C GLU A 4 -1.36 24.09 11.90
N GLN A 5 -1.30 23.79 13.20
CA GLN A 5 -0.24 24.35 14.03
C GLN A 5 1.05 23.76 13.49
N LEU A 6 1.95 24.62 13.01
CA LEU A 6 3.33 24.27 12.76
C LEU A 6 3.88 23.67 14.05
N SER A 7 4.01 22.35 14.11
CA SER A 7 4.74 21.70 15.20
C SER A 7 6.20 22.11 15.07
N ASP A 8 6.67 22.87 16.04
CA ASP A 8 8.03 23.35 16.21
C ASP A 8 8.91 22.35 16.98
N THR A 9 8.48 21.08 17.07
CA THR A 9 9.26 19.98 17.66
C THR A 9 10.61 19.84 16.94
N GLN A 10 11.69 20.05 17.70
CA GLN A 10 13.05 19.88 17.21
C GLN A 10 13.52 18.44 17.48
N ILE A 11 13.91 17.72 16.43
CA ILE A 11 14.66 16.46 16.57
C ILE A 11 16.13 16.83 16.77
N LYS A 12 16.64 16.57 17.97
CA LYS A 12 18.05 16.81 18.31
C LYS A 12 18.81 15.50 18.33
N LEU A 13 19.75 15.36 17.39
CA LEU A 13 20.77 14.32 17.39
C LEU A 13 21.93 14.80 18.26
N THR A 14 22.14 14.16 19.41
CA THR A 14 23.18 14.58 20.36
C THR A 14 23.90 13.39 20.98
N THR A 15 25.18 13.57 21.28
CA THR A 15 25.98 12.67 22.11
C THR A 15 25.96 13.19 23.56
N VAL A 16 24.93 12.88 24.34
CA VAL A 16 24.88 13.17 25.79
C VAL A 16 25.89 12.30 26.59
N PRO A 17 26.88 12.88 27.27
CA PRO A 17 27.81 12.10 28.12
C PRO A 17 27.06 11.31 29.21
N ASN A 18 27.43 10.04 29.42
CA ASN A 18 26.90 9.15 30.47
C ASN A 18 25.43 8.72 30.35
N SER A 19 24.88 8.71 29.13
CA SER A 19 23.59 8.07 28.85
C SER A 19 23.84 6.87 27.94
N ASP A 20 23.51 5.66 28.37
CA ASP A 20 23.68 4.42 27.58
C ASP A 20 22.35 3.95 26.98
N ALA A 21 21.41 4.88 26.87
CA ALA A 21 20.08 4.66 26.33
C ALA A 21 19.83 5.69 25.25
N VAL A 22 19.12 5.26 24.22
CA VAL A 22 18.39 6.17 23.37
C VAL A 22 16.99 6.28 24.00
N ASN A 23 16.59 7.50 24.34
CA ASN A 23 15.36 7.76 25.04
C ASN A 23 14.56 8.82 24.30
N GLY A 24 13.45 8.41 23.68
CA GLY A 24 12.41 9.32 23.23
C GLY A 24 11.61 9.83 24.44
N GLU A 25 12.14 10.81 25.17
CA GLU A 25 11.40 11.41 26.28
C GLU A 25 10.52 12.55 25.74
N TRP A 26 9.20 12.42 25.88
CA TRP A 26 8.25 13.46 25.47
C TRP A 26 8.31 14.71 26.36
N ILE A 27 8.90 14.62 27.56
CA ILE A 27 9.01 15.69 28.55
C ILE A 27 10.38 15.55 29.20
N ARG A 28 11.21 16.61 29.21
CA ARG A 28 12.49 16.58 29.95
C ARG A 28 12.21 16.28 31.43
N SER A 29 12.65 15.15 31.97
CA SER A 29 12.50 14.85 33.41
C SER A 29 13.29 15.80 34.33
N TRP A 30 14.12 16.70 33.77
CA TRP A 30 14.96 17.65 34.48
C TRP A 30 14.72 19.13 34.12
N ASP A 31 13.70 19.47 33.32
CA ASP A 31 13.41 20.86 32.92
C ASP A 31 11.91 21.17 32.97
N ASP A 32 11.55 22.15 33.81
CA ASP A 32 10.17 22.60 34.07
C ASP A 32 9.61 23.55 32.98
N SER A 33 10.29 23.71 31.83
CA SER A 33 9.89 24.65 30.77
C SER A 33 8.59 24.30 30.04
N GLY A 34 8.10 23.06 30.16
CA GLY A 34 6.86 22.59 29.52
C GLY A 34 6.94 22.42 28.00
N ILE A 35 8.14 22.43 27.41
CA ILE A 35 8.38 22.22 25.98
C ILE A 35 8.57 20.71 25.71
N THR A 36 7.76 20.15 24.81
CA THR A 36 7.87 18.77 24.33
C THR A 36 8.84 18.70 23.15
N ASP A 37 10.11 18.45 23.41
CA ASP A 37 11.14 18.15 22.40
C ASP A 37 11.29 16.61 22.30
N ILE A 38 11.47 16.06 21.09
CA ILE A 38 11.84 14.65 20.94
C ILE A 38 13.36 14.56 20.81
N TYR A 39 14.00 13.91 21.79
CA TYR A 39 15.44 13.66 21.76
C TYR A 39 15.71 12.30 21.12
N LEU A 40 16.58 12.29 20.11
CA LEU A 40 17.26 11.08 19.68
C LEU A 40 18.71 11.23 20.10
N SER A 41 18.99 10.90 21.36
CA SER A 41 20.36 10.87 21.88
C SER A 41 21.03 9.60 21.38
N MET A 42 22.15 9.74 20.66
CA MET A 42 22.98 8.63 20.25
C MET A 42 24.33 8.79 20.93
N THR A 43 24.56 7.97 21.93
CA THR A 43 25.72 8.08 22.81
C THR A 43 26.36 6.72 22.88
N TYR A 44 27.59 6.65 22.38
CA TYR A 44 28.40 5.46 22.52
C TYR A 44 28.87 5.37 23.98
N GLN A 45 28.20 4.58 24.83
CA GLN A 45 28.83 4.01 26.02
C GLN A 45 28.12 2.72 26.52
N SER A 46 28.95 1.81 27.02
CA SER A 46 28.73 0.56 27.78
C SER A 46 28.18 -0.73 27.16
N GLY A 47 27.70 -0.78 25.91
CA GLY A 47 27.26 -2.05 25.31
C GLY A 47 28.33 -3.16 25.21
N LEU A 48 29.63 -2.81 25.22
CA LEU A 48 30.73 -3.79 25.22
C LEU A 48 31.88 -3.27 26.09
N ASP A 49 32.07 -3.91 27.25
CA ASP A 49 33.24 -3.88 28.13
C ASP A 49 34.07 -2.58 28.12
N GLY A 50 33.92 -1.74 29.15
CA GLY A 50 34.73 -0.53 29.34
C GLY A 50 36.24 -0.77 29.36
N SER A 51 36.71 -2.02 29.47
CA SER A 51 38.13 -2.38 29.30
C SER A 51 38.60 -2.35 27.82
N LYS A 52 37.68 -2.56 26.87
CA LYS A 52 37.97 -2.58 25.43
C LYS A 52 38.12 -1.17 24.85
N TYR A 53 37.42 -0.19 25.42
CA TYR A 53 37.31 1.19 24.92
C TYR A 53 37.48 2.25 26.04
N PRO A 54 38.60 2.23 26.79
CA PRO A 54 38.73 2.93 28.08
C PRO A 54 38.68 4.47 28.02
N ASP A 55 38.99 5.10 26.88
CA ASP A 55 38.98 6.57 26.70
C ASP A 55 38.23 7.02 25.43
N ALA A 56 37.36 6.17 24.88
CA ALA A 56 36.62 6.46 23.65
C ALA A 56 35.71 7.70 23.75
N HIS A 57 35.39 8.14 24.96
CA HIS A 57 34.68 9.38 25.21
C HIS A 57 35.48 10.62 24.79
N ASP A 58 36.76 10.67 25.16
CA ASP A 58 37.64 11.80 24.88
C ASP A 58 38.34 11.65 23.53
N ASN A 59 38.54 10.40 23.07
CA ASN A 59 39.27 10.07 21.85
C ASN A 59 38.51 9.03 20.97
N PRO A 60 37.33 9.38 20.43
CA PRO A 60 36.51 8.43 19.66
C PRO A 60 37.21 7.89 18.42
N ASP A 61 38.06 8.70 17.78
CA ASP A 61 38.79 8.33 16.56
C ASP A 61 39.89 7.27 16.80
N ASN A 62 40.26 7.00 18.05
CA ASN A 62 41.27 5.98 18.39
C ASN A 62 40.75 4.56 18.25
N TYR A 63 39.43 4.38 18.08
CA TYR A 63 38.79 3.08 18.10
C TYR A 63 38.05 2.83 16.79
N SER A 64 38.49 1.79 16.08
CA SER A 64 37.81 1.33 14.86
C SER A 64 36.84 0.21 15.20
N HIS A 65 35.57 0.39 14.84
CA HIS A 65 34.56 -0.64 15.00
C HIS A 65 34.69 -1.72 13.93
N ASN A 66 34.51 -2.98 14.35
CA ASN A 66 34.38 -4.08 13.40
C ASN A 66 32.96 -4.11 12.79
N GLU A 67 32.78 -4.92 11.75
CA GLU A 67 31.51 -4.97 11.00
C GLU A 67 30.31 -5.46 11.83
N LEU A 68 30.54 -6.34 12.81
CA LEU A 68 29.47 -6.81 13.70
C LEU A 68 29.00 -5.66 14.61
N GLU A 69 29.94 -4.93 15.21
CA GLU A 69 29.62 -3.78 16.06
C GLU A 69 28.84 -2.72 15.26
N LYS A 70 29.27 -2.39 14.04
CA LYS A 70 28.53 -1.46 13.17
C LYS A 70 27.12 -1.96 12.85
N SER A 71 26.95 -3.26 12.63
CA SER A 71 25.65 -3.86 12.33
C SER A 71 24.71 -3.82 13.54
N GLU A 72 25.21 -4.11 14.74
CA GLU A 72 24.43 -4.03 15.99
C GLU A 72 24.02 -2.59 16.28
N TRP A 73 24.94 -1.63 16.09
CA TRP A 73 24.63 -0.21 16.21
C TRP A 73 23.61 0.28 15.19
N SER A 74 23.66 -0.24 13.97
CA SER A 74 22.65 0.07 12.94
C SER A 74 21.27 -0.44 13.36
N LYS A 75 21.18 -1.65 13.93
CA LYS A 75 19.92 -2.20 14.49
C LYS A 75 19.36 -1.31 15.59
N ILE A 76 20.20 -0.92 16.55
CA ILE A 76 19.80 -0.06 17.67
C ILE A 76 19.25 1.26 17.14
N PHE A 77 19.94 1.89 16.17
CA PHE A 77 19.42 3.11 15.56
C PHE A 77 18.02 2.94 14.94
N ILE A 78 17.77 1.83 14.24
CA ILE A 78 16.46 1.55 13.63
C ILE A 78 15.38 1.25 14.70
N HIS A 79 15.74 0.60 15.81
CA HIS A 79 14.85 0.39 16.96
C HIS A 79 14.31 1.70 17.51
N GLU A 80 15.21 2.66 17.69
CA GLU A 80 14.89 3.95 18.29
C GLU A 80 14.18 4.87 17.33
N LEU A 81 14.49 4.75 16.04
CA LEU A 81 13.66 5.32 14.99
C LEU A 81 12.24 4.74 15.04
N GLY A 82 12.07 3.45 15.39
CA GLY A 82 10.77 2.84 15.65
C GLY A 82 10.00 3.55 16.77
N HIS A 83 10.64 3.78 17.92
CA HIS A 83 10.05 4.56 19.02
C HIS A 83 9.70 6.00 18.62
N LEU A 84 10.58 6.67 17.86
CA LEU A 84 10.29 8.00 17.31
C LEU A 84 9.04 7.99 16.41
N LEU A 85 8.84 6.90 15.67
CA LEU A 85 7.67 6.66 14.84
C LEU A 85 6.51 6.01 15.63
N GLY A 86 6.53 6.01 16.96
CA GLY A 86 5.41 5.56 17.78
C GLY A 86 5.26 4.05 17.93
N LEU A 87 6.23 3.24 17.50
CA LEU A 87 6.27 1.83 17.92
C LEU A 87 6.71 1.73 19.38
N GLU A 88 6.18 0.75 20.10
CA GLU A 88 6.56 0.40 21.46
C GLU A 88 7.17 -1.00 21.52
N HIS A 89 7.65 -1.42 22.70
CA HIS A 89 8.04 -2.82 22.85
C HIS A 89 6.80 -3.72 22.85
N PRO A 90 6.90 -4.97 22.33
CA PRO A 90 5.77 -5.91 22.28
C PRO A 90 5.09 -6.26 23.63
N TRP A 91 5.70 -5.89 24.75
CA TRP A 91 5.26 -6.18 26.11
C TRP A 91 4.88 -4.93 26.92
N ASP A 92 5.05 -3.74 26.35
CA ASP A 92 4.58 -2.50 26.97
C ASP A 92 3.04 -2.54 27.00
N LYS A 93 2.41 -2.04 28.06
CA LYS A 93 0.94 -2.19 28.29
C LYS A 93 0.24 -0.86 28.58
N ASP A 94 0.95 0.25 28.35
CA ASP A 94 0.57 1.55 28.87
C ASP A 94 -0.61 2.17 28.10
N ASP A 95 -0.80 1.81 26.83
CA ASP A 95 -1.90 2.26 25.96
C ASP A 95 -3.07 1.26 25.83
N GLY A 96 -2.85 0.00 26.24
CA GLY A 96 -3.89 -1.01 26.37
C GLY A 96 -3.90 -2.05 25.25
N ASP A 97 -2.95 -2.01 24.31
CA ASP A 97 -2.58 -3.12 23.45
C ASP A 97 -1.16 -3.61 23.75
N TRP A 98 -0.94 -4.92 23.57
CA TRP A 98 0.37 -5.56 23.71
C TRP A 98 0.33 -6.92 23.01
N ALA A 99 1.48 -7.41 22.56
CA ALA A 99 1.58 -8.69 21.89
C ALA A 99 1.89 -9.85 22.85
N VAL A 100 2.71 -9.61 23.87
CA VAL A 100 3.16 -10.63 24.84
C VAL A 100 3.22 -10.10 26.27
N ASP A 101 3.21 -10.98 27.26
CA ASP A 101 3.06 -10.57 28.66
C ASP A 101 4.35 -10.08 29.32
N GLY A 102 5.52 -10.42 28.76
CA GLY A 102 6.81 -9.93 29.21
C GLY A 102 7.93 -10.02 28.16
N PRO A 103 9.10 -9.43 28.45
CA PRO A 103 10.21 -9.24 27.49
C PRO A 103 10.92 -10.52 27.05
N ASN A 104 10.71 -11.63 27.76
CA ASN A 104 11.32 -12.92 27.44
C ASN A 104 10.34 -13.87 26.72
N ASP A 105 9.09 -13.44 26.53
CA ASP A 105 8.10 -14.23 25.81
C ASP A 105 8.40 -14.19 24.31
N MET A 106 8.16 -15.31 23.64
CA MET A 106 8.46 -15.42 22.21
C MET A 106 7.48 -14.57 21.39
N THR A 107 8.02 -13.61 20.64
CA THR A 107 7.30 -12.75 19.70
C THR A 107 7.58 -13.19 18.25
N GLU A 108 6.84 -12.63 17.30
CA GLU A 108 7.35 -12.54 15.92
C GLU A 108 8.67 -11.75 15.94
N TYR A 109 9.61 -12.04 15.03
CA TYR A 109 10.84 -11.26 14.92
C TYR A 109 10.50 -9.80 14.63
N THR A 110 11.00 -8.92 15.49
CA THR A 110 10.68 -7.49 15.51
C THR A 110 11.92 -6.73 15.92
N ILE A 111 12.17 -5.59 15.26
CA ILE A 111 13.19 -4.66 15.67
C ILE A 111 12.94 -4.17 17.10
N MET A 112 11.68 -4.08 17.53
CA MET A 112 11.23 -3.61 18.84
C MET A 112 11.45 -4.63 19.98
N GLY A 113 11.97 -5.82 19.67
CA GLY A 113 12.31 -6.84 20.66
C GLY A 113 13.76 -6.76 21.13
N TYR A 114 14.08 -7.52 22.20
CA TYR A 114 15.45 -7.69 22.67
C TYR A 114 16.28 -8.63 21.78
N GLU A 115 15.64 -9.56 21.06
CA GLU A 115 16.33 -10.34 20.05
C GLU A 115 16.86 -9.41 18.95
N SER A 116 18.14 -9.55 18.63
CA SER A 116 18.81 -8.73 17.62
C SER A 116 18.90 -9.42 16.28
N ARG A 117 18.58 -10.72 16.22
CA ARG A 117 18.71 -11.58 15.03
C ARG A 117 17.36 -12.05 14.51
N ASP A 118 17.27 -12.18 13.20
CA ASP A 118 16.11 -12.76 12.53
C ASP A 118 16.12 -14.31 12.60
N ALA A 119 15.12 -14.92 11.97
CA ALA A 119 14.99 -16.38 11.85
C ALA A 119 16.20 -17.07 11.20
N SER A 120 17.01 -16.35 10.42
CA SER A 120 18.22 -16.84 9.76
C SER A 120 19.48 -16.68 10.62
N GLY A 121 19.37 -16.02 11.77
CA GLY A 121 20.49 -15.68 12.65
C GLY A 121 21.26 -14.43 12.21
N LYS A 122 20.78 -13.70 11.20
CA LYS A 122 21.37 -12.42 10.76
C LYS A 122 20.87 -11.30 11.67
N VAL A 123 21.76 -10.35 12.00
CA VAL A 123 21.33 -9.12 12.70
C VAL A 123 20.29 -8.40 11.85
N MET A 124 19.16 -8.04 12.46
CA MET A 124 18.10 -7.29 11.79
C MET A 124 18.61 -5.89 11.46
N ASP A 125 18.66 -5.54 10.17
CA ASP A 125 19.15 -4.25 9.67
C ASP A 125 18.03 -3.29 9.25
N TRP A 126 16.77 -3.72 9.35
CA TRP A 126 15.60 -2.93 9.01
C TRP A 126 14.34 -3.38 9.76
N PHE A 127 13.26 -2.60 9.67
CA PHE A 127 11.93 -2.96 10.19
C PHE A 127 11.44 -4.30 9.61
N GLN A 128 11.02 -5.20 10.50
CA GLN A 128 10.44 -6.49 10.14
C GLN A 128 8.98 -6.33 9.70
N ASP A 129 8.38 -7.39 9.16
CA ASP A 129 7.00 -7.35 8.65
C ASP A 129 5.99 -6.89 9.72
N VAL A 130 6.19 -7.27 10.98
CA VAL A 130 5.34 -6.84 12.09
C VAL A 130 5.50 -5.35 12.40
N ASP A 131 6.72 -4.84 12.38
CA ASP A 131 7.02 -3.42 12.61
C ASP A 131 6.39 -2.55 11.50
N GLN A 132 6.52 -2.98 10.25
CA GLN A 132 5.92 -2.28 9.11
C GLN A 132 4.40 -2.31 9.16
N ARG A 133 3.78 -3.42 9.61
CA ARG A 133 2.33 -3.50 9.82
C ARG A 133 1.86 -2.54 10.91
N ALA A 134 2.58 -2.46 12.02
CA ALA A 134 2.26 -1.53 13.11
C ALA A 134 2.43 -0.07 12.69
N LEU A 135 3.54 0.29 12.02
CA LEU A 135 3.75 1.63 11.48
C LEU A 135 2.65 2.04 10.51
N ARG A 136 2.20 1.14 9.63
CA ARG A 136 1.04 1.40 8.77
C ARG A 136 -0.22 1.64 9.59
N GLN A 137 -0.49 0.88 10.65
CA GLN A 137 -1.66 1.13 11.50
C GLN A 137 -1.61 2.50 12.19
N ILE A 138 -0.44 2.92 12.68
CA ILE A 138 -0.26 4.20 13.38
C ILE A 138 -0.37 5.37 12.40
N TRP A 139 0.38 5.33 11.30
CA TRP A 139 0.56 6.49 10.40
C TRP A 139 -0.39 6.50 9.21
N ASP A 140 -0.85 5.34 8.71
CA ASP A 140 -1.89 5.30 7.68
C ASP A 140 -3.30 5.58 8.25
N ALA A 141 -3.45 5.75 9.58
CA ALA A 141 -4.72 6.10 10.19
C ALA A 141 -5.16 7.55 9.94
N SER A 142 -4.27 8.44 9.48
CA SER A 142 -4.59 9.86 9.18
C SER A 142 -4.80 10.18 7.69
N THR A 143 -4.59 9.23 6.79
CA THR A 143 -4.98 9.37 5.38
C THR A 143 -5.89 8.23 5.00
N SER A 144 -7.16 8.57 4.79
CA SER A 144 -8.15 7.75 4.11
C SER A 144 -7.54 6.86 3.01
N THR A 145 -7.31 5.57 3.30
CA THR A 145 -6.94 4.48 2.36
C THR A 145 -5.73 4.83 1.47
N PRO A 146 -4.59 4.11 1.51
CA PRO A 146 -3.54 4.35 0.53
C PRO A 146 -4.16 4.13 -0.86
N GLU A 147 -4.32 5.21 -1.63
CA GLU A 147 -4.60 5.07 -3.04
C GLU A 147 -3.28 4.56 -3.64
N PRO A 148 -3.26 3.33 -4.15
CA PRO A 148 -2.02 2.73 -4.65
C PRO A 148 -1.38 3.65 -5.68
N GLU A 149 -0.05 3.65 -5.73
CA GLU A 149 0.65 3.98 -6.98
C GLU A 149 -0.04 3.17 -8.09
N GLY A 150 -0.41 3.83 -9.20
CA GLY A 150 -1.31 3.31 -10.23
C GLY A 150 -1.28 1.79 -10.37
N GLY A 151 -2.42 1.15 -10.11
CA GLY A 151 -2.46 -0.27 -9.76
C GLY A 151 -3.26 -1.12 -10.74
N ILE A 152 -2.94 -2.41 -10.77
CA ILE A 152 -3.83 -3.42 -11.35
C ILE A 152 -5.01 -3.60 -10.38
N ILE A 153 -6.22 -3.30 -10.84
CA ILE A 153 -7.47 -3.44 -10.08
C ILE A 153 -8.26 -4.60 -10.68
N GLU A 154 -8.14 -5.78 -10.08
CA GLU A 154 -8.76 -7.01 -10.58
C GLU A 154 -10.27 -7.05 -10.34
N SER A 155 -10.99 -7.60 -11.31
CA SER A 155 -12.39 -7.99 -11.17
C SER A 155 -12.55 -8.98 -10.01
N VAL A 156 -13.68 -8.91 -9.31
CA VAL A 156 -13.93 -9.79 -8.16
C VAL A 156 -15.15 -10.63 -8.43
N ARG A 157 -15.09 -11.89 -7.99
CA ARG A 157 -16.16 -12.84 -8.22
C ARG A 157 -17.54 -12.29 -7.84
N GLY A 158 -18.44 -12.20 -8.80
CA GLY A 158 -19.77 -11.63 -8.64
C GLY A 158 -19.76 -10.11 -8.80
N LYS A 159 -20.46 -9.39 -7.92
CA LYS A 159 -20.62 -7.93 -8.06
C LYS A 159 -19.68 -7.14 -7.18
N GLY A 160 -18.52 -6.79 -7.72
CA GLY A 160 -17.56 -5.92 -7.09
C GLY A 160 -17.80 -4.42 -7.22
N LYS A 161 -16.95 -3.70 -6.49
CA LYS A 161 -16.74 -2.26 -6.60
C LYS A 161 -15.23 -2.05 -6.82
N LEU A 162 -14.85 -1.83 -8.05
CA LEU A 162 -13.48 -1.54 -8.46
C LEU A 162 -13.29 -0.03 -8.36
N LYS A 163 -12.44 0.44 -7.45
CA LYS A 163 -12.23 1.87 -7.19
C LYS A 163 -10.85 2.27 -7.69
N GLY A 164 -10.83 3.08 -8.74
CA GLY A 164 -9.64 3.76 -9.22
C GLY A 164 -9.16 4.83 -8.25
N THR A 165 -7.96 5.29 -8.53
CA THR A 165 -7.11 6.17 -7.77
C THR A 165 -6.93 7.49 -8.52
N LYS A 166 -6.08 8.37 -7.98
CA LYS A 166 -5.64 9.61 -8.63
C LYS A 166 -4.55 9.42 -9.69
N VAL A 167 -4.06 8.21 -9.89
CA VAL A 167 -3.01 7.84 -10.85
C VAL A 167 -3.53 6.77 -11.82
N ALA A 168 -2.73 6.36 -12.81
CA ALA A 168 -3.16 5.45 -13.87
C ALA A 168 -3.48 4.04 -13.34
N ASP A 169 -4.72 3.56 -13.51
CA ASP A 169 -5.11 2.21 -13.08
C ASP A 169 -5.48 1.27 -14.23
N ALA A 170 -5.21 -0.03 -14.07
CA ALA A 170 -5.65 -1.07 -14.99
C ALA A 170 -6.78 -1.91 -14.38
N PHE A 171 -8.03 -1.63 -14.76
CA PHE A 171 -9.20 -2.41 -14.34
C PHE A 171 -9.25 -3.73 -15.12
N THR A 172 -8.83 -4.81 -14.46
CA THR A 172 -8.52 -6.09 -15.12
C THR A 172 -9.65 -7.09 -15.01
N PHE A 173 -10.02 -7.69 -16.14
CA PHE A 173 -11.00 -8.77 -16.26
C PHE A 173 -10.31 -9.96 -16.93
N ASP A 174 -9.85 -10.91 -16.13
CA ASP A 174 -9.03 -12.05 -16.54
C ASP A 174 -9.65 -13.42 -16.21
N SER A 175 -10.80 -13.44 -15.54
CA SER A 175 -11.52 -14.66 -15.22
C SER A 175 -12.96 -14.60 -15.71
N PHE A 176 -13.42 -15.67 -16.36
CA PHE A 176 -14.76 -15.73 -16.89
C PHE A 176 -15.85 -15.65 -15.80
N GLU A 177 -16.83 -14.79 -16.05
CA GLU A 177 -18.10 -14.77 -15.34
C GLU A 177 -19.27 -14.55 -16.29
N ALA A 178 -20.44 -15.06 -15.90
CA ALA A 178 -21.65 -14.85 -16.69
C ALA A 178 -22.00 -13.34 -16.79
N PHE A 179 -22.16 -12.85 -18.02
CA PHE A 179 -22.33 -11.43 -18.39
C PHE A 179 -23.71 -10.85 -18.03
N THR A 180 -23.98 -10.80 -16.74
CA THR A 180 -25.28 -10.42 -16.18
C THR A 180 -25.17 -9.19 -15.29
N LYS A 181 -26.30 -8.52 -15.01
CA LYS A 181 -26.35 -7.42 -14.04
C LYS A 181 -25.88 -7.81 -12.62
N LYS A 182 -25.96 -9.10 -12.29
CA LYS A 182 -25.56 -9.64 -10.98
C LYS A 182 -24.05 -9.83 -10.86
N ASN A 183 -23.33 -10.00 -11.96
CA ASN A 183 -21.87 -10.15 -11.97
C ASN A 183 -21.17 -8.91 -12.54
N ALA A 184 -21.93 -7.98 -13.13
CA ALA A 184 -21.33 -6.77 -13.66
C ALA A 184 -20.78 -5.87 -12.55
N ASP A 185 -19.46 -5.75 -12.52
CA ASP A 185 -18.69 -4.91 -11.62
C ASP A 185 -19.04 -3.43 -11.73
N LYS A 186 -18.80 -2.70 -10.63
CA LYS A 186 -18.90 -1.24 -10.63
C LYS A 186 -17.51 -0.65 -10.63
N ILE A 187 -17.11 -0.07 -11.74
CA ILE A 187 -15.90 0.76 -11.83
C ILE A 187 -16.24 2.16 -11.32
N ILE A 188 -15.47 2.66 -10.37
CA ILE A 188 -15.63 3.95 -9.69
C ILE A 188 -14.31 4.68 -9.83
N GLY A 189 -14.31 5.92 -10.33
CA GLY A 189 -13.09 6.72 -10.41
C GLY A 189 -12.33 6.62 -11.74
N PHE A 190 -12.80 5.82 -12.72
CA PHE A 190 -12.16 5.72 -14.03
C PHE A 190 -11.92 7.09 -14.68
N ASN A 191 -10.68 7.34 -15.07
CA ASN A 191 -10.23 8.56 -15.71
C ASN A 191 -9.17 8.28 -16.79
N ALA A 192 -9.60 8.23 -18.06
CA ALA A 192 -8.72 8.08 -19.21
C ALA A 192 -7.58 9.13 -19.25
N SER A 193 -7.81 10.35 -18.75
CA SER A 193 -6.76 11.40 -18.74
C SER A 193 -5.61 11.12 -17.77
N HIS A 194 -5.84 10.24 -16.78
CA HIS A 194 -4.79 9.73 -15.90
C HIS A 194 -4.09 8.51 -16.47
N GLY A 195 -4.56 7.95 -17.59
CA GLY A 195 -4.03 6.73 -18.19
C GLY A 195 -4.75 5.45 -17.75
N ASP A 196 -5.95 5.57 -17.17
CA ASP A 196 -6.72 4.39 -16.79
C ASP A 196 -7.10 3.55 -17.99
N THR A 197 -6.99 2.23 -17.84
CA THR A 197 -7.34 1.25 -18.86
C THR A 197 -8.30 0.20 -18.32
N ILE A 198 -9.06 -0.41 -19.22
CA ILE A 198 -9.84 -1.63 -18.98
C ILE A 198 -9.07 -2.76 -19.65
N ALA A 199 -8.42 -3.59 -18.85
CA ALA A 199 -7.64 -4.71 -19.33
C ALA A 199 -8.51 -5.97 -19.39
N VAL A 200 -8.49 -6.68 -20.51
CA VAL A 200 -9.34 -7.85 -20.78
C VAL A 200 -8.50 -9.00 -21.31
N SER A 201 -8.81 -10.25 -20.94
CA SER A 201 -8.14 -11.44 -21.49
C SER A 201 -9.13 -12.41 -22.17
N ALA A 202 -8.60 -13.33 -22.99
CA ALA A 202 -9.39 -14.40 -23.58
C ALA A 202 -10.00 -15.35 -22.53
N ASP A 203 -9.36 -15.47 -21.35
CA ASP A 203 -9.89 -16.27 -20.24
C ASP A 203 -11.19 -15.68 -19.67
N ALA A 204 -11.32 -14.35 -19.62
CA ALA A 204 -12.56 -13.69 -19.23
C ALA A 204 -13.57 -13.60 -20.38
N PHE A 205 -13.07 -13.49 -21.61
CA PHE A 205 -13.85 -13.26 -22.82
C PHE A 205 -13.43 -14.25 -23.91
N PRO A 206 -14.00 -15.47 -23.94
CA PRO A 206 -13.57 -16.52 -24.87
C PRO A 206 -13.63 -16.13 -26.35
N GLY A 207 -14.47 -15.14 -26.72
CA GLY A 207 -14.52 -14.60 -28.08
C GLY A 207 -13.27 -13.82 -28.51
N LEU A 208 -12.30 -13.61 -27.62
CA LEU A 208 -11.07 -12.85 -27.89
C LEU A 208 -9.82 -13.71 -28.15
N GLU A 209 -9.91 -15.05 -28.09
CA GLU A 209 -8.76 -15.98 -28.14
C GLU A 209 -7.84 -15.79 -29.36
N ASP A 210 -8.38 -15.40 -30.52
CA ASP A 210 -7.64 -15.19 -31.78
C ASP A 210 -7.72 -13.74 -32.30
N VAL A 211 -8.08 -12.79 -31.44
CA VAL A 211 -8.31 -11.40 -31.86
C VAL A 211 -7.03 -10.57 -31.74
N SER A 212 -6.60 -9.96 -32.85
CA SER A 212 -5.40 -9.10 -32.90
C SER A 212 -5.64 -7.65 -32.49
N SER A 213 -6.89 -7.20 -32.51
CA SER A 213 -7.28 -5.84 -32.14
C SER A 213 -8.74 -5.78 -31.73
N ILE A 214 -9.04 -5.03 -30.67
CA ILE A 214 -10.41 -4.87 -30.17
C ILE A 214 -11.19 -3.89 -31.05
N SER A 215 -12.38 -4.29 -31.48
CA SER A 215 -13.39 -3.43 -32.09
C SER A 215 -14.32 -2.84 -31.02
N PHE A 216 -14.52 -1.53 -31.07
CA PHE A 216 -15.27 -0.81 -30.04
C PHE A 216 -16.23 0.21 -30.64
N ALA A 217 -17.40 0.35 -30.02
CA ALA A 217 -18.34 1.43 -30.31
C ALA A 217 -18.97 2.02 -29.05
N SER A 218 -19.28 3.31 -29.08
CA SER A 218 -19.99 4.00 -28.01
C SER A 218 -21.27 4.68 -28.51
N THR A 219 -22.28 4.78 -27.63
CA THR A 219 -23.47 5.57 -27.92
C THR A 219 -24.22 6.06 -26.69
N LYS A 220 -24.77 7.29 -26.79
CA LYS A 220 -25.76 7.83 -25.85
C LYS A 220 -27.19 7.35 -26.15
N ARG A 221 -27.47 6.78 -27.33
CA ARG A 221 -28.84 6.53 -27.84
C ARG A 221 -29.26 5.06 -27.73
N ARG A 222 -30.35 4.78 -27.00
CA ARG A 222 -30.89 3.41 -26.82
C ARG A 222 -31.24 2.70 -28.14
N LYS A 223 -31.72 3.44 -29.15
CA LYS A 223 -32.01 2.85 -30.48
C LYS A 223 -30.73 2.40 -31.18
N LYS A 224 -29.66 3.21 -31.13
CA LYS A 224 -28.36 2.87 -31.71
C LYS A 224 -27.67 1.75 -30.94
N LEU A 225 -27.82 1.68 -29.61
CA LEU A 225 -27.32 0.54 -28.82
C LEU A 225 -27.86 -0.81 -29.32
N LYS A 226 -29.17 -0.88 -29.62
CA LYS A 226 -29.80 -2.09 -30.18
C LYS A 226 -29.38 -2.41 -31.61
N GLN A 227 -28.85 -1.42 -32.33
CA GLN A 227 -28.31 -1.61 -33.67
C GLN A 227 -26.87 -2.11 -33.57
N LEU A 228 -26.06 -1.51 -32.68
CA LEU A 228 -24.68 -1.92 -32.43
C LEU A 228 -24.57 -3.37 -31.96
N SER A 229 -25.57 -3.88 -31.22
CA SER A 229 -25.69 -5.29 -30.82
C SER A 229 -26.03 -6.27 -31.96
N LYS A 230 -25.66 -5.89 -33.18
CA LYS A 230 -25.83 -6.62 -34.45
C LYS A 230 -24.75 -6.22 -35.46
N ASP A 231 -23.89 -5.28 -35.09
CA ASP A 231 -22.88 -4.68 -35.97
C ASP A 231 -21.48 -5.30 -35.69
N ASP A 232 -21.41 -6.40 -34.91
CA ASP A 232 -20.21 -7.23 -34.67
C ASP A 232 -19.02 -6.47 -34.05
N TYR A 233 -19.28 -5.80 -32.91
CA TYR A 233 -18.24 -5.12 -32.12
C TYR A 233 -17.93 -5.94 -30.89
N ASP A 234 -16.65 -6.16 -30.57
CA ASP A 234 -16.22 -6.87 -29.36
C ASP A 234 -16.78 -6.19 -28.11
N PHE A 235 -16.67 -4.86 -28.04
CA PHE A 235 -17.19 -4.07 -26.94
C PHE A 235 -18.07 -2.90 -27.38
N VAL A 236 -19.18 -2.72 -26.65
CA VAL A 236 -20.08 -1.58 -26.85
C VAL A 236 -20.36 -0.84 -25.54
N TYR A 237 -20.08 0.46 -25.52
CA TYR A 237 -20.32 1.32 -24.36
C TYR A 237 -21.61 2.15 -24.50
N PHE A 238 -22.56 1.91 -23.59
CA PHE A 238 -23.76 2.74 -23.45
C PHE A 238 -23.56 3.88 -22.47
N GLU A 239 -22.95 4.95 -22.95
CA GLU A 239 -22.54 6.16 -22.22
C GLU A 239 -23.64 6.70 -21.29
N ARG A 240 -24.89 6.76 -21.78
CA ARG A 240 -26.02 7.32 -21.00
C ARG A 240 -26.21 6.66 -19.64
N LYS A 241 -25.85 5.38 -19.51
CA LYS A 241 -25.94 4.61 -18.27
C LYS A 241 -24.58 4.15 -17.73
N GLY A 242 -23.47 4.47 -18.41
CA GLY A 242 -22.13 3.99 -18.07
C GLY A 242 -22.09 2.47 -18.05
N ARG A 243 -22.48 1.80 -19.14
CA ARG A 243 -22.53 0.33 -19.20
C ARG A 243 -21.69 -0.18 -20.34
N LEU A 244 -20.72 -1.03 -20.03
CA LEU A 244 -19.88 -1.71 -21.01
C LEU A 244 -20.47 -3.10 -21.29
N TYR A 245 -20.68 -3.39 -22.56
CA TYR A 245 -21.16 -4.68 -23.04
C TYR A 245 -20.07 -5.38 -23.83
N PHE A 246 -19.98 -6.69 -23.69
CA PHE A 246 -19.19 -7.58 -24.55
C PHE A 246 -20.13 -8.31 -25.49
N ASP A 247 -19.78 -8.40 -26.76
CA ASP A 247 -20.51 -9.18 -27.76
C ASP A 247 -19.81 -10.52 -28.02
N GLY A 248 -20.36 -11.60 -27.49
CA GLY A 248 -19.78 -12.93 -27.65
C GLY A 248 -20.44 -13.80 -28.71
N ASN A 249 -21.43 -13.27 -29.45
CA ASN A 249 -22.10 -14.00 -30.54
C ASN A 249 -22.14 -13.24 -31.87
N GLY A 250 -21.32 -12.20 -31.98
CA GLY A 250 -21.13 -11.39 -33.19
C GLY A 250 -22.41 -10.73 -33.70
N ALA A 251 -22.70 -10.83 -35.00
CA ALA A 251 -23.84 -10.15 -35.62
C ALA A 251 -25.23 -10.73 -35.26
N GLU A 252 -25.31 -11.73 -34.39
CA GLU A 252 -26.56 -12.30 -33.93
C GLU A 252 -27.34 -11.34 -33.00
N LYS A 253 -28.54 -11.75 -32.56
CA LYS A 253 -29.42 -10.84 -31.82
C LYS A 253 -28.96 -10.67 -30.37
N ASN A 254 -28.71 -9.43 -29.98
CA ASN A 254 -28.29 -8.98 -28.64
C ASN A 254 -26.78 -9.11 -28.47
N TRP A 255 -26.30 -9.70 -27.37
CA TRP A 255 -24.88 -9.79 -27.04
C TRP A 255 -24.46 -11.25 -26.81
N GLY A 256 -25.28 -12.19 -27.25
CA GLY A 256 -25.21 -13.60 -26.83
C GLY A 256 -26.08 -13.92 -25.62
N ASN A 257 -26.05 -15.19 -25.24
CA ASN A 257 -26.51 -15.66 -23.95
C ASN A 257 -25.52 -15.25 -22.85
N SER A 258 -25.89 -15.42 -21.58
CA SER A 258 -25.07 -14.93 -20.46
C SER A 258 -23.68 -15.57 -20.35
N SER A 259 -23.42 -16.67 -21.04
CA SER A 259 -22.09 -17.30 -21.10
C SER A 259 -21.30 -16.92 -22.36
N GLU A 260 -21.93 -16.27 -23.33
CA GLU A 260 -21.29 -15.77 -24.55
C GLU A 260 -20.94 -14.29 -24.39
N GLY A 261 -21.93 -13.46 -24.04
CA GLY A 261 -21.71 -12.03 -23.86
C GLY A 261 -22.88 -11.34 -23.17
N GLY A 262 -22.76 -10.02 -23.01
CA GLY A 262 -23.70 -9.24 -22.23
C GLY A 262 -23.04 -8.13 -21.43
N LEU A 263 -23.57 -7.84 -20.24
CA LEU A 263 -23.09 -6.71 -19.44
C LEU A 263 -21.84 -7.10 -18.66
N VAL A 264 -20.74 -6.39 -18.90
CA VAL A 264 -19.43 -6.59 -18.28
C VAL A 264 -19.29 -5.71 -17.04
N ALA A 265 -19.41 -4.40 -17.22
CA ALA A 265 -19.14 -3.43 -16.16
C ALA A 265 -20.11 -2.24 -16.19
N ILE A 266 -20.20 -1.56 -15.05
CA ILE A 266 -20.95 -0.32 -14.88
C ILE A 266 -20.01 0.77 -14.39
N LEU A 267 -19.58 1.66 -15.30
CA LEU A 267 -18.74 2.80 -14.99
C LEU A 267 -19.56 3.91 -14.31
N LYS A 268 -19.18 4.25 -13.08
CA LYS A 268 -19.70 5.40 -12.34
C LYS A 268 -19.08 6.69 -12.84
N GLY A 269 -19.81 7.80 -12.74
CA GLY A 269 -19.43 9.05 -13.41
C GLY A 269 -19.78 9.09 -14.90
N LYS A 270 -19.89 7.91 -15.56
CA LYS A 270 -20.12 7.78 -17.00
C LYS A 270 -19.04 8.51 -17.80
N PRO A 271 -17.76 8.20 -17.56
CA PRO A 271 -16.66 8.79 -18.30
C PRO A 271 -16.86 8.49 -19.79
N GLU A 272 -16.23 9.31 -20.63
CA GLU A 272 -16.05 8.96 -22.03
C GLU A 272 -15.09 7.77 -22.11
N LEU A 273 -15.36 6.87 -23.04
CA LEU A 273 -14.53 5.70 -23.33
C LEU A 273 -14.31 5.64 -24.84
N THR A 274 -13.10 5.25 -25.20
CA THR A 274 -12.58 5.06 -26.55
C THR A 274 -11.97 3.67 -26.66
N VAL A 275 -11.52 3.28 -27.86
CA VAL A 275 -10.90 1.96 -28.04
C VAL A 275 -9.53 1.90 -27.38
N GLU A 276 -8.85 3.04 -27.30
CA GLU A 276 -7.54 3.24 -26.68
C GLU A 276 -7.54 2.98 -25.18
N ASP A 277 -8.73 3.07 -24.54
CA ASP A 277 -8.91 2.77 -23.13
C ASP A 277 -9.05 1.26 -22.84
N ILE A 278 -9.15 0.42 -23.87
CA ILE A 278 -9.32 -1.04 -23.73
C ILE A 278 -8.03 -1.73 -24.17
N THR A 279 -7.44 -2.51 -23.26
CA THR A 279 -6.19 -3.24 -23.49
C THR A 279 -6.46 -4.73 -23.50
N LEU A 280 -6.01 -5.42 -24.55
CA LEU A 280 -6.01 -6.89 -24.59
C LEU A 280 -4.76 -7.41 -23.87
N LEU A 281 -4.97 -8.24 -22.85
CA LEU A 281 -3.92 -9.00 -22.17
C LEU A 281 -3.55 -10.21 -23.03
N ALA A 282 -2.24 -10.47 -23.11
CA ALA A 282 -1.68 -11.61 -23.83
C ALA A 282 -1.81 -12.92 -23.04
#